data_AF-A0A2S3Z9T6-F1
#
_entry.id   AF-A0A2S3Z9T6-F1
#
_cell.length_a   1.000
_cell.length_b   1.000
_cell.length_c   1.000
_cell.angle_alpha   90.00
_cell.angle_beta   90.00
_cell.angle_gamma   90.00
#
_symmetry.space_group_name_H-M   'P 1'
#
loop_
_entity.id
_entity.type
_entity.pdbx_description
1 polymer ?
#
loop_
_entity_poly.entity_id
_entity_poly.type
_entity_poly.pdbx_seq_one_letter_code
_entity_poly.pdbx_strand_id
1 'polypeptide(L)'
;MYRCTIELTPTESLPKGGIVAEHLVGDLSALLQVLVTPNSQDADGVSENGEELCAANMEIVPVLWLVDELDQAIRVQWPTNACGKSLTGSLEVLDTLAATRVDVRGP
;
A
#
# COMPACT_ATOMS: atom_id res chain seq x y z
N MET A 1 -7.86 -2.55 -10.55
CA MET A 1 -7.49 -2.34 -9.12
C MET A 1 -7.21 -0.86 -8.92
N TYR A 2 -7.51 -0.27 -7.76
CA TYR A 2 -7.21 1.15 -7.50
C TYR A 2 -6.17 1.35 -6.40
N ARG A 3 -5.25 2.32 -6.61
CA ARG A 3 -4.37 2.88 -5.58
C ARG A 3 -4.79 4.32 -5.31
N CYS A 4 -5.11 4.65 -4.06
CA CYS A 4 -5.54 6.01 -3.69
C CYS A 4 -4.42 6.75 -2.96
N THR A 5 -4.12 7.96 -3.45
CA THR A 5 -3.11 8.86 -2.88
C THR A 5 -3.76 10.21 -2.55
N ILE A 6 -3.40 10.79 -1.40
CA ILE A 6 -3.81 12.16 -1.06
C ILE A 6 -2.77 13.11 -1.64
N GLU A 7 -3.20 13.97 -2.56
CA GLU A 7 -2.37 15.07 -3.06
C GLU A 7 -2.75 16.36 -2.33
N LEU A 8 -1.75 17.05 -1.78
CA LEU A 8 -1.89 18.37 -1.19
C LEU A 8 -1.35 19.41 -2.17
N THR A 9 -2.22 20.28 -2.68
CA THR A 9 -1.76 21.45 -3.44
C THR A 9 -1.60 22.65 -2.49
N PRO A 10 -0.39 23.23 -2.37
CA PRO A 10 -0.19 24.41 -1.55
C PRO A 10 -0.94 25.58 -2.18
N THR A 11 -1.86 26.16 -1.42
CA THR A 11 -2.64 27.36 -1.80
C THR A 11 -2.53 28.36 -0.66
N GLU A 12 -2.54 29.67 -0.98
CA GLU A 12 -2.36 30.77 0.01
C GLU A 12 -3.44 30.81 1.11
N SER A 13 -4.55 30.09 0.93
CA SER A 13 -5.64 29.98 1.90
C SER A 13 -6.11 28.53 2.06
N LEU A 14 -5.44 27.77 2.94
CA LEU A 14 -5.64 26.33 3.24
C LEU A 14 -5.40 25.38 2.05
N PRO A 15 -4.64 24.27 2.22
CA PRO A 15 -4.44 23.31 1.14
C PRO A 15 -5.78 22.70 0.73
N LYS A 16 -6.16 22.85 -0.55
CA LYS A 16 -7.20 22.01 -1.15
C LYS A 16 -6.61 20.60 -1.33
N GLY A 17 -6.98 19.69 -0.44
CA GLY A 17 -6.70 18.27 -0.59
C GLY A 17 -7.57 17.66 -1.68
N GLY A 18 -6.97 16.83 -2.54
CA GLY A 18 -7.67 15.99 -3.51
C GLY A 18 -7.31 14.53 -3.31
N ILE A 19 -8.25 13.63 -3.57
CA ILE A 19 -7.96 12.19 -3.69
C ILE A 19 -7.68 11.90 -5.15
N VAL A 20 -6.49 11.40 -5.43
CA VAL A 20 -6.14 10.85 -6.75
C VAL A 20 -6.24 9.34 -6.64
N ALA A 21 -7.03 8.73 -7.53
CA ALA A 21 -7.02 7.29 -7.67
C ALA A 21 -6.25 6.94 -8.94
N GLU A 22 -5.36 5.96 -8.85
CA GLU A 22 -4.74 5.37 -10.03
C GLU A 22 -5.40 4.03 -10.27
N HIS A 23 -5.88 3.83 -11.49
CA HIS A 23 -6.34 2.53 -11.93
C HIS A 23 -5.12 1.71 -12.38
N LEU A 24 -4.80 0.69 -11.59
CA LEU A 24 -3.75 -0.29 -11.84
C LEU A 24 -4.33 -1.48 -12.60
N VAL A 25 -3.72 -1.79 -13.74
CA VAL A 25 -4.11 -2.88 -14.66
C VAL A 25 -2.91 -3.75 -15.01
N GLY A 26 -3.17 -5.02 -15.28
CA GLY A 26 -2.15 -6.03 -15.57
C GLY A 26 -2.50 -7.39 -14.98
N ASP A 27 -1.55 -8.32 -15.02
CA ASP A 27 -1.68 -9.61 -14.34
C ASP A 27 -1.53 -9.42 -12.82
N LEU A 28 -2.59 -9.71 -12.07
CA LEU A 28 -2.62 -9.56 -10.62
C LEU A 28 -2.05 -10.77 -9.89
N SER A 29 -1.64 -11.83 -10.59
CA SER A 29 -1.22 -13.09 -9.99
C SER A 29 -0.09 -12.92 -8.98
N ALA A 30 0.93 -12.10 -9.31
CA ALA A 30 2.04 -11.83 -8.41
C ALA A 30 1.57 -11.09 -7.14
N LEU A 31 0.70 -10.10 -7.28
CA LEU A 31 0.14 -9.37 -6.13
C LEU A 31 -0.67 -10.30 -5.24
N LEU A 32 -1.55 -11.12 -5.83
CA LEU A 32 -2.36 -12.07 -5.06
C LEU A 32 -1.49 -13.07 -4.29
N GLN A 33 -0.37 -13.52 -4.86
CA GLN A 33 0.60 -14.38 -4.14
C GLN A 33 1.20 -13.67 -2.93
N VAL A 34 1.54 -12.38 -3.04
CA VAL A 34 1.99 -11.59 -1.88
C VAL A 34 0.89 -11.49 -0.84
N LEU A 35 -0.34 -11.14 -1.24
CA LEU A 35 -1.44 -10.87 -0.31
C LEU A 35 -1.95 -12.10 0.45
N VAL A 36 -1.73 -13.32 -0.06
CA VAL A 36 -2.05 -14.56 0.68
C VAL A 36 -0.94 -14.98 1.65
N THR A 37 0.20 -14.28 1.63
CA THR A 37 1.29 -14.56 2.57
C THR A 37 0.83 -14.24 3.99
N PRO A 38 1.03 -15.14 4.96
CA PRO A 38 0.72 -14.84 6.37
C PRO A 38 1.61 -13.72 6.91
N ASN A 39 1.12 -13.02 7.94
CA ASN A 39 1.96 -12.12 8.73
C ASN A 39 3.15 -12.89 9.32
N SER A 40 4.32 -12.27 9.34
CA SER A 40 5.50 -12.81 10.01
C SER A 40 5.55 -12.38 11.47
N GLN A 41 6.20 -13.18 12.30
CA GLN A 41 6.59 -12.82 13.68
C GLN A 41 8.02 -12.25 13.75
N ASP A 42 8.73 -12.18 12.63
CA ASP A 42 10.08 -11.62 12.60
C ASP A 42 10.02 -10.10 12.86
N ALA A 43 10.98 -9.59 13.62
CA ALA A 43 11.22 -8.16 13.79
C ALA A 43 12.14 -7.62 12.67
N ASP A 44 12.37 -6.30 12.65
CA ASP A 44 13.26 -5.70 11.65
C ASP A 44 14.74 -6.08 11.87
N GLY A 45 15.11 -6.42 13.11
CA GLY A 45 16.45 -6.85 13.46
C GLY A 45 16.54 -7.34 14.90
N VAL A 46 17.76 -7.66 15.32
CA VAL A 46 18.08 -8.12 16.68
C VAL A 46 19.21 -7.26 17.24
N SER A 47 19.08 -6.82 18.49
CA SER A 47 20.11 -6.06 19.20
C SER A 47 21.31 -6.93 19.59
N GLU A 48 22.38 -6.28 20.05
CA GLU A 48 23.58 -6.95 20.58
C GLU A 48 23.31 -7.79 21.85
N ASN A 49 22.25 -7.48 22.60
CA ASN A 49 21.77 -8.28 23.73
C ASN A 49 20.67 -9.31 23.35
N GLY A 50 20.37 -9.49 22.06
CA GLY A 50 19.45 -10.52 21.58
C GLY A 50 17.97 -10.13 21.62
N GLU A 51 17.65 -8.86 21.81
CA GLU A 51 16.27 -8.35 21.82
C GLU A 51 15.81 -8.03 20.41
N GLU A 52 14.56 -8.37 20.09
CA GLU A 52 13.93 -7.98 18.83
C GLU A 52 13.78 -6.45 18.75
N LEU A 53 14.21 -5.87 17.63
CA LEU A 53 14.18 -4.44 17.41
C LEU A 53 13.24 -4.08 16.25
N CYS A 54 12.36 -3.12 16.52
CA CYS A 54 11.58 -2.44 15.50
C CYS A 54 12.24 -1.10 15.17
N ALA A 55 12.64 -0.92 13.91
CA ALA A 55 13.22 0.34 13.46
C ALA A 55 12.13 1.44 13.48
N ALA A 56 12.47 2.62 14.01
CA ALA A 56 11.53 3.75 14.12
C ALA A 56 11.38 4.56 12.81
N ASN A 57 11.66 3.97 11.64
CA ASN A 57 11.45 4.63 10.35
C ASN A 57 9.99 4.56 9.91
N MET A 58 9.49 5.65 9.31
CA MET A 58 8.17 5.68 8.70
C MET A 58 8.18 4.88 7.40
N GLU A 59 7.17 4.03 7.24
CA GLU A 59 6.87 3.33 6.00
C GLU A 59 5.60 3.95 5.38
N ILE A 60 5.66 4.28 4.09
CA ILE A 60 4.50 4.75 3.34
C ILE A 60 3.92 3.54 2.60
N VAL A 61 2.82 3.00 3.13
CA VAL A 61 2.11 1.87 2.54
C VAL A 61 0.91 2.37 1.74
N PRO A 62 0.81 2.05 0.44
CA PRO A 62 -0.32 2.50 -0.38
C PRO A 62 -1.61 1.80 0.04
N VAL A 63 -2.72 2.57 0.05
CA VAL A 63 -4.05 2.01 0.20
C VAL A 63 -4.49 1.44 -1.15
N LEU A 64 -4.70 0.13 -1.19
CA LEU A 64 -5.18 -0.57 -2.39
C LEU A 64 -6.61 -1.08 -2.24
N TRP A 65 -7.31 -1.08 -3.37
CA TRP A 65 -8.65 -1.64 -3.53
C TRP A 65 -8.68 -2.59 -4.72
N LEU A 66 -8.94 -3.87 -4.46
CA LEU A 66 -9.23 -4.85 -5.50
C LEU A 66 -10.69 -4.69 -5.91
N VAL A 67 -10.94 -4.68 -7.22
CA VAL A 67 -12.28 -4.58 -7.78
C VAL A 67 -12.58 -5.89 -8.50
N ASP A 68 -13.72 -6.51 -8.16
CA ASP A 68 -14.16 -7.75 -8.78
C ASP A 68 -14.97 -7.51 -10.07
N GLU A 69 -15.43 -8.58 -10.70
CA GLU A 69 -16.22 -8.53 -11.92
C GLU A 69 -17.61 -7.90 -11.74
N LEU A 70 -18.06 -7.73 -10.49
CA LEU A 70 -19.32 -7.10 -10.12
C LEU A 70 -19.14 -5.62 -9.72
N ASP A 71 -17.96 -5.06 -9.97
CA ASP A 71 -17.58 -3.69 -9.60
C ASP A 71 -17.59 -3.44 -8.08
N GLN A 72 -17.41 -4.50 -7.27
CA GLN A 72 -17.30 -4.39 -5.82
C GLN A 72 -15.84 -4.20 -5.42
N ALA A 73 -15.59 -3.20 -4.56
CA ALA A 73 -14.25 -2.87 -4.09
C ALA A 73 -13.99 -3.46 -2.70
N ILE A 74 -12.92 -4.26 -2.58
CA ILE A 74 -12.41 -4.79 -1.31
C ILE A 74 -11.09 -4.10 -1.00
N ARG A 75 -10.99 -3.52 0.21
CA ARG A 75 -9.75 -2.92 0.69
C ARG A 75 -8.74 -4.02 1.00
N VAL A 76 -7.54 -3.87 0.46
CA VAL A 76 -6.43 -4.80 0.70
C VAL A 76 -5.85 -4.58 2.09
N GLN A 77 -5.49 -5.69 2.73
CA GLN A 77 -4.62 -5.70 3.89
C GLN A 77 -3.27 -6.30 3.47
N TRP A 78 -2.21 -5.53 3.67
CA TRP A 78 -0.86 -6.00 3.40
C TRP A 78 -0.39 -6.97 4.49
N PRO A 79 0.36 -8.02 4.14
CA PRO A 79 0.99 -8.86 5.15
C PRO A 79 2.07 -8.05 5.88
N THR A 80 2.14 -8.21 7.20
CA THR A 80 3.06 -7.44 8.04
C THR A 80 3.97 -8.32 8.88
N ASN A 81 5.06 -7.74 9.36
CA ASN A 81 5.96 -8.32 10.36
C ASN A 81 5.48 -7.99 11.80
N ALA A 82 6.24 -8.42 12.82
CA ALA A 82 5.89 -8.16 14.23
C ALA A 82 5.90 -6.67 14.59
N CYS A 83 6.62 -5.85 13.82
CA CYS A 83 6.69 -4.40 13.96
C CYS A 83 5.55 -3.66 13.25
N GLY A 84 4.63 -4.39 12.60
CA GLY A 84 3.52 -3.81 11.85
C GLY A 84 3.91 -3.19 10.50
N LYS A 85 5.13 -3.42 10.03
CA LYS A 85 5.60 -3.01 8.70
C LYS A 85 5.24 -4.03 7.65
N SER A 86 5.09 -3.61 6.40
CA SER A 86 4.88 -4.56 5.31
C SER A 86 6.06 -5.52 5.20
N LEU A 87 5.79 -6.77 4.80
CA LEU A 87 6.88 -7.72 4.57
C LEU A 87 7.78 -7.23 3.44
N THR A 88 9.09 -7.38 3.60
CA THR A 88 10.09 -6.99 2.59
C THR A 88 9.74 -7.53 1.22
N GLY A 89 9.77 -6.68 0.18
CA GLY A 89 9.45 -7.10 -1.19
C GLY A 89 7.96 -7.04 -1.55
N SER A 90 7.06 -6.78 -0.58
CA SER A 90 5.62 -6.83 -0.82
C SER A 90 5.13 -5.70 -1.71
N LEU A 91 5.72 -4.51 -1.61
CA LEU A 91 5.22 -3.32 -2.31
C LEU A 91 5.75 -3.24 -3.75
N GLU A 92 6.93 -3.82 -4.00
CA GLU A 92 7.63 -3.87 -5.28
C GLU A 92 6.82 -4.62 -6.35
N VAL A 93 5.89 -5.48 -5.94
CA VAL A 93 4.97 -6.15 -6.87
C VAL A 93 4.09 -5.16 -7.64
N LEU A 94 3.83 -3.98 -7.08
CA LEU A 94 3.04 -2.94 -7.75
C LEU A 94 3.76 -2.31 -8.93
N ASP A 95 5.09 -2.37 -8.97
CA ASP A 95 5.88 -1.83 -10.09
C ASP A 95 5.71 -2.66 -11.36
N THR A 96 5.14 -3.87 -11.25
CA THR A 96 4.80 -4.73 -12.39
C THR A 96 3.48 -4.35 -13.08
N LEU A 97 2.68 -3.49 -12.45
CA LEU A 97 1.36 -3.11 -12.94
C LEU A 97 1.39 -1.77 -13.68
N ALA A 98 0.62 -1.67 -14.76
CA ALA A 98 0.47 -0.41 -15.48
C ALA A 98 -0.52 0.49 -14.76
N ALA A 99 -0.14 1.75 -14.53
CA ALA A 99 -0.97 2.75 -13.86
C ALA A 99 -1.57 3.74 -14.85
N THR A 100 -2.88 3.96 -14.76
CA THR A 100 -3.57 5.07 -15.41
C THR A 100 -4.17 5.97 -14.35
N ARG A 101 -3.79 7.25 -14.34
CA ARG A 101 -4.33 8.23 -13.40
C ARG A 101 -5.82 8.47 -13.65
N VAL A 102 -6.60 8.48 -12.59
CA VAL A 102 -8.02 8.85 -12.57
C VAL A 102 -8.23 9.90 -11.49
N ASP A 103 -8.47 11.14 -11.89
CA ASP A 103 -8.77 12.19 -10.93
C ASP A 103 -10.16 11.94 -10.32
N VAL A 104 -10.20 11.61 -9.03
CA VAL A 104 -11.48 11.42 -8.32
C VAL A 104 -11.93 12.79 -7.85
N ARG A 105 -12.84 13.40 -8.62
CA ARG A 105 -13.49 14.63 -8.17
C ARG A 105 -14.44 14.27 -7.03
N GLY A 106 -14.11 14.71 -5.82
CA GLY A 106 -15.03 14.61 -4.68
C GLY A 106 -16.35 15.32 -4.99
N PRO A 107 -17.46 14.92 -4.34
CA PRO A 107 -18.77 15.58 -4.49
C PRO A 107 -18.71 17.06 -4.12
#